data_AF-A0A352XZC5-F1
#
_entry.id   AF-A0A352XZC5-F1
#
_cell.length_a   1.000
_cell.length_b   1.000
_cell.length_c   1.000
_cell.angle_alpha   90.00
_cell.angle_beta   90.00
_cell.angle_gamma   90.00
#
_symmetry.space_group_name_H-M   'P 1'
#
loop_
_entity.id
_entity.type
_entity.pdbx_description
1 polymer ?
#
loop_
_entity_poly.entity_id
_entity_poly.type
_entity_poly.pdbx_seq_one_letter_code
_entity_poly.pdbx_strand_id
1 'polypeptide(L)'
;MYTLPKAITFDCYGTLIDWEAEIQQYFALKLVEHNITDVNARALQNYWEVMQFQYIQGPYLPYRQVLRDTMKFAFDHFHVPYAESDVEEFAHAMGRWK
;
A
#
# COMPACT_ATOMS: atom_id res chain seq x y z
N MET A 1 -31.87 26.32 -15.89
CA MET A 1 -31.98 25.92 -14.46
C MET A 1 -31.15 24.65 -14.33
N TYR A 2 -30.08 24.65 -13.54
CA TYR A 2 -29.26 23.44 -13.37
C TYR A 2 -29.88 22.57 -12.27
N THR A 3 -30.16 21.32 -12.60
CA THR A 3 -30.58 20.31 -11.63
C THR A 3 -29.33 19.72 -10.98
N LEU A 4 -29.20 19.88 -9.66
CA LEU A 4 -28.12 19.28 -8.90
C LEU A 4 -28.43 17.81 -8.55
N PRO A 5 -27.40 16.95 -8.43
CA PRO A 5 -27.58 15.57 -8.00
C PRO A 5 -28.04 15.50 -6.54
N LYS A 6 -28.88 14.50 -6.23
CA LYS A 6 -29.38 14.26 -4.86
C LYS A 6 -28.38 13.52 -3.98
N ALA A 7 -27.39 12.86 -4.59
CA ALA A 7 -26.34 12.11 -3.91
C ALA A 7 -25.06 12.17 -4.74
N ILE A 8 -23.92 12.15 -4.05
CA ILE A 8 -22.59 12.02 -4.64
C ILE A 8 -21.88 10.91 -3.86
N THR A 9 -21.37 9.91 -4.56
CA THR A 9 -20.53 8.86 -3.97
C THR A 9 -19.07 9.17 -4.27
N PHE A 10 -18.25 9.13 -3.24
CA PHE A 10 -16.81 9.33 -3.37
C PHE A 10 -16.11 7.99 -3.17
N ASP A 11 -15.12 7.74 -4.02
CA ASP A 11 -14.06 6.82 -3.66
C ASP A 11 -13.29 7.37 -2.44
N CYS A 12 -12.65 6.50 -1.67
CA CYS A 12 -11.88 6.89 -0.49
C CYS A 12 -10.39 7.05 -0.82
N TYR A 13 -9.76 5.99 -1.33
CA TYR A 13 -8.31 5.91 -1.48
C TYR A 13 -7.88 6.46 -2.84
N GLY A 14 -7.33 7.68 -2.85
CA GLY A 14 -6.92 8.40 -4.06
C GLY A 14 -7.89 9.53 -4.41
N THR A 15 -8.98 9.67 -3.64
CA THR A 15 -9.92 10.79 -3.74
C THR A 15 -10.02 11.57 -2.42
N LEU A 16 -10.22 10.88 -1.29
CA LEU A 16 -10.32 11.49 0.04
C LEU A 16 -9.06 11.32 0.88
N ILE A 17 -8.35 10.20 0.71
CA ILE A 17 -7.12 9.84 1.41
C ILE A 17 -5.96 9.78 0.42
N ASP A 18 -4.85 10.44 0.74
CA ASP A 18 -3.60 10.36 -0.02
C ASP A 18 -2.80 9.11 0.39
N TRP A 19 -3.30 7.95 -0.02
CA TRP A 19 -2.64 6.69 0.27
C TRP A 19 -1.27 6.55 -0.43
N GLU A 20 -1.04 7.30 -1.52
CA GLU A 20 0.18 7.24 -2.30
C GLU A 20 1.36 7.83 -1.53
N ALA A 21 1.16 8.98 -0.88
CA ALA A 21 2.17 9.59 -0.02
C ALA A 21 2.44 8.74 1.24
N GLU A 22 1.38 8.23 1.86
CA GLU A 22 1.46 7.46 3.11
C GLU A 22 2.21 6.13 2.92
N ILE A 23 1.96 5.40 1.82
CA ILE A 23 2.70 4.17 1.54
C ILE A 23 4.16 4.43 1.20
N GLN A 24 4.43 5.50 0.44
CA GLN A 24 5.79 5.88 0.08
C GLN A 24 6.60 6.23 1.34
N GLN A 25 5.97 6.96 2.27
CA GLN A 25 6.56 7.28 3.57
C GLN A 25 6.81 6.02 4.39
N TYR A 26 5.84 5.10 4.47
CA TYR A 26 6.00 3.84 5.20
C TYR A 26 7.19 3.02 4.68
N PHE A 27 7.29 2.85 3.36
CA PHE A 27 8.41 2.13 2.75
C PHE A 27 9.74 2.85 2.94
N ALA A 28 9.79 4.18 2.82
CA ALA A 28 11.01 4.94 3.10
C ALA A 28 11.48 4.74 4.55
N LEU A 29 10.57 4.74 5.52
CA LEU A 29 10.89 4.48 6.92
C LEU A 29 11.47 3.08 7.12
N LYS A 30 10.86 2.03 6.54
CA LYS A 30 11.37 0.67 6.64
C LYS A 30 12.77 0.50 6.02
N LEU A 31 13.03 1.15 4.89
CA LEU A 31 14.38 1.15 4.30
C LEU A 31 15.40 1.80 5.24
N VAL A 32 15.05 2.91 5.90
CA VAL A 32 15.92 3.57 6.89
C VAL A 32 16.14 2.69 8.13
N GLU A 33 15.09 2.07 8.67
CA GLU A 33 15.18 1.16 9.83
C GLU A 33 16.14 -0.01 9.58
N HIS A 34 16.21 -0.49 8.34
CA HIS A 34 17.11 -1.58 7.93
C HIS A 34 18.47 -1.11 7.38
N ASN A 35 18.77 0.19 7.41
CA ASN A 35 19.99 0.78 6.83
C ASN A 35 20.19 0.47 5.33
N ILE A 36 19.08 0.35 4.58
CA ILE A 36 19.09 0.10 3.14
C ILE A 36 19.11 1.45 2.41
N THR A 37 20.09 1.63 1.52
CA THR A 37 20.33 2.92 0.83
C THR A 37 20.36 2.82 -0.68
N ASP A 38 20.43 1.61 -1.20
CA ASP A 38 20.47 1.25 -2.62
C ASP A 38 19.08 0.96 -3.21
N VAL A 39 18.05 0.80 -2.38
CA VAL A 39 16.66 0.65 -2.80
C VAL A 39 15.95 2.00 -2.81
N ASN A 40 15.29 2.32 -3.94
CA ASN A 40 14.46 3.51 -4.05
C ASN A 40 13.02 3.21 -3.57
N ALA A 41 12.54 3.96 -2.57
CA ALA A 41 11.21 3.76 -1.99
C ALA A 41 10.05 3.88 -3.01
N ARG A 42 10.17 4.78 -4.00
CA ARG A 42 9.16 4.94 -5.06
C ARG A 42 9.16 3.75 -6.01
N ALA A 43 10.34 3.19 -6.32
CA ALA A 43 10.42 1.95 -7.12
C ALA A 43 9.80 0.76 -6.39
N LEU A 44 10.06 0.63 -5.07
CA LEU A 44 9.45 -0.37 -4.22
C LEU A 44 7.92 -0.23 -4.17
N GLN A 45 7.41 0.99 -3.99
CA GLN A 45 5.99 1.31 -4.05
C GLN A 45 5.35 0.92 -5.40
N ASN A 46 5.93 1.35 -6.52
CA ASN A 46 5.37 1.07 -7.84
C ASN A 46 5.29 -0.44 -8.10
N TYR A 47 6.30 -1.19 -7.68
CA TYR A 47 6.29 -2.65 -7.80
C TYR A 47 5.20 -3.28 -6.92
N TRP A 48 5.10 -2.84 -5.66
CA TRP A 48 4.03 -3.28 -4.75
C TRP A 48 2.64 -3.04 -5.34
N GLU A 49 2.41 -1.88 -5.95
CA GLU A 49 1.13 -1.51 -6.56
C GLU A 49 0.79 -2.44 -7.74
N VAL A 50 1.75 -2.70 -8.63
CA VAL A 50 1.60 -3.65 -9.74
C VAL A 50 1.26 -5.05 -9.22
N MET A 51 1.98 -5.53 -8.21
CA MET A 51 1.73 -6.86 -7.62
C MET A 51 0.36 -6.93 -6.97
N GLN A 52 -0.07 -5.89 -6.26
CA GLN A 52 -1.41 -5.81 -5.70
C GLN A 52 -2.48 -5.87 -6.79
N PHE A 53 -2.35 -5.08 -7.86
CA PHE A 53 -3.31 -5.07 -8.96
C PHE A 53 -3.44 -6.44 -9.63
N GLN A 54 -2.34 -7.17 -9.78
CA GLN A 54 -2.34 -8.54 -10.29
C GLN A 54 -2.98 -9.51 -9.30
N TYR A 55 -2.66 -9.39 -8.01
CA TYR A 55 -3.12 -10.31 -6.96
C TYR A 55 -4.65 -10.27 -6.80
N ILE A 56 -5.25 -9.08 -6.90
CA ILE A 56 -6.71 -8.92 -6.77
C ILE A 56 -7.51 -9.40 -8.00
N GLN A 57 -6.84 -9.76 -9.12
CA GLN A 57 -7.54 -10.39 -10.25
C GLN A 57 -7.89 -11.87 -9.98
N GLY A 58 -7.33 -12.44 -8.91
CA GLY A 58 -7.62 -13.81 -8.48
C GLY A 58 -8.95 -13.94 -7.73
N PRO A 59 -9.14 -15.04 -6.99
CA PRO A 59 -10.28 -15.21 -6.09
C PRO A 59 -10.36 -14.06 -5.09
N TYR A 60 -11.58 -13.73 -4.65
CA TYR A 60 -11.77 -12.71 -3.62
C TYR A 60 -11.00 -13.05 -2.34
N LEU A 61 -10.29 -12.05 -1.82
CA LEU A 61 -9.60 -12.11 -0.55
C LEU A 61 -9.98 -10.89 0.29
N PRO A 62 -10.01 -11.02 1.64
CA PRO A 62 -10.10 -9.86 2.52
C PRO A 62 -8.97 -8.87 2.22
N TYR A 63 -9.28 -7.58 2.18
CA TYR A 63 -8.29 -6.55 1.81
C TYR A 63 -7.03 -6.57 2.70
N ARG A 64 -7.19 -6.87 3.99
CA ARG A 64 -6.06 -7.06 4.91
C ARG A 64 -5.11 -8.16 4.48
N GLN A 65 -5.63 -9.26 3.91
CA GLN A 65 -4.79 -10.34 3.38
C GLN A 65 -4.05 -9.89 2.13
N VAL A 66 -4.72 -9.16 1.23
CA VAL A 66 -4.08 -8.56 0.05
C VAL A 66 -2.87 -7.72 0.45
N LEU A 67 -3.02 -6.81 1.42
CA LEU A 67 -1.92 -5.95 1.90
C LEU A 67 -0.73 -6.75 2.45
N ARG A 68 -1.02 -7.80 3.24
CA ARG A 68 0.03 -8.66 3.81
C ARG A 68 0.84 -9.35 2.73
N ASP A 69 0.14 -9.99 1.81
CA ASP A 69 0.77 -10.83 0.79
C ASP A 69 1.56 -9.98 -0.19
N THR A 70 1.00 -8.84 -0.62
CA THR A 70 1.64 -7.98 -1.62
C THR A 70 2.83 -7.22 -1.05
N MET A 71 2.82 -6.85 0.24
CA MET A 71 4.01 -6.31 0.91
C MET A 71 5.15 -7.32 0.89
N LYS A 72 4.88 -8.59 1.24
CA LYS A 72 5.88 -9.67 1.19
C LYS A 72 6.48 -9.80 -0.20
N PHE A 73 5.63 -9.84 -1.24
CA PHE A 73 6.12 -9.91 -2.63
C PHE A 73 7.04 -8.76 -3.01
N ALA A 74 6.71 -7.53 -2.59
CA ALA A 74 7.53 -6.37 -2.87
C ALA A 74 8.86 -6.41 -2.10
N PHE A 75 8.82 -6.73 -0.81
CA PHE A 75 10.02 -6.76 0.02
C PHE A 75 10.96 -7.90 -0.39
N ASP A 76 10.42 -9.08 -0.73
CA ASP A 76 11.18 -10.19 -1.27
C ASP A 76 11.88 -9.82 -2.59
N HIS A 77 11.19 -9.10 -3.49
CA HIS A 77 11.74 -8.66 -4.77
C HIS A 77 12.93 -7.71 -4.61
N PHE A 78 12.86 -6.80 -3.64
CA PHE A 78 13.93 -5.83 -3.36
C PHE A 78 14.93 -6.31 -2.30
N HIS A 79 14.82 -7.56 -1.84
CA HIS A 79 15.63 -8.13 -0.76
C HIS A 79 15.62 -7.29 0.53
N VAL A 80 14.48 -6.66 0.81
CA VAL A 80 14.25 -5.92 2.05
C VAL A 80 13.83 -6.93 3.12
N PRO A 81 14.55 -7.06 4.24
CA PRO A 81 14.14 -7.95 5.31
C PRO A 81 12.87 -7.41 5.99
N TYR A 82 12.02 -8.32 6.46
CA TYR A 82 10.84 -7.99 7.26
C TYR A 82 10.57 -9.09 8.29
N ALA A 83 9.98 -8.70 9.42
CA ALA A 83 9.36 -9.61 10.35
C ALA A 83 7.85 -9.69 10.10
N GLU A 84 7.19 -10.73 10.63
CA GLU A 84 5.73 -10.82 10.55
C GLU A 84 5.03 -9.64 11.25
N SER A 85 5.69 -9.02 12.25
CA SER A 85 5.20 -7.79 12.88
C SER A 85 5.12 -6.62 11.91
N ASP A 86 6.05 -6.47 10.97
CA ASP A 86 6.03 -5.40 9.97
C ASP A 86 4.86 -5.60 9.00
N VAL A 87 4.60 -6.86 8.62
CA VAL A 87 3.50 -7.25 7.74
C VAL A 87 2.14 -6.93 8.38
N GLU A 88 1.97 -7.27 9.66
CA GLU A 88 0.75 -6.93 10.39
C GLU A 88 0.62 -5.42 10.58
N GLU A 89 1.72 -4.74 10.94
CA GLU A 89 1.75 -3.28 11.09
C GLU A 89 1.30 -2.60 9.79
N PHE A 90 1.84 -3.00 8.65
CA PHE A 90 1.48 -2.45 7.34
C PHE A 90 0.00 -2.65 7.02
N ALA A 91 -0.51 -3.87 7.19
CA ALA A 91 -1.92 -4.17 6.96
C ALA A 91 -2.87 -3.41 7.91
N HIS A 92 -2.38 -2.99 9.08
CA HIS A 92 -3.10 -2.16 10.04
C HIS A 92 -2.95 -0.66 9.80
N ALA A 93 -1.81 -0.21 9.24
CA ALA A 93 -1.49 1.19 9.05
C ALA A 93 -2.46 1.90 8.10
N MET A 94 -2.92 1.19 7.06
CA MET A 94 -3.81 1.78 6.05
C MET A 94 -5.13 2.31 6.60
N GLY A 95 -5.66 1.72 7.68
CA GLY A 95 -6.84 2.24 8.37
C GLY A 95 -6.61 3.53 9.17
N ARG A 96 -5.37 4.01 9.27
CA ARG A 96 -4.96 5.22 10.00
C ARG A 96 -4.43 6.34 9.10
N TRP A 97 -4.26 6.07 7.81
CA TRP A 97 -3.83 7.04 6.80
C TRP A 97 -4.87 8.16 6.64
N LYS A 98 -4.40 9.35 6.25
CA LYS A 98 -5.21 10.56 6.17
C LYS A 98 -5.11 11.23 4.82
#